data_AF-A0A415HYK9-F1
#
_entry.id   AF-A0A415HYK9-F1
#
_cell.length_a   1.000
_cell.length_b   1.000
_cell.length_c   1.000
_cell.angle_alpha   90.00
_cell.angle_beta   90.00
_cell.angle_gamma   90.00
#
_symmetry.space_group_name_H-M   'P 1'
#
loop_
_entity.id
_entity.type
_entity.pdbx_description
1 polymer ?
#
loop_
_entity_poly.entity_id
_entity_poly.type
_entity_poly.pdbx_seq_one_letter_code
_entity_poly.pdbx_strand_id
1 'polypeptide(L)'
;MKRTIFILATLLGIGNVLKTVAQNTKDITLGVSIKSFNINREGKYLTVKMNLDLNKLDVDANRAVLLTPRLVNGTDSLDLPAVGIYGRRRYYYYVRNGIGSISGESETIYRASSKPDSVAYNNLAEYEKWMDGAMLKFHRSDWGCCHEIVAEYEGILGRHREAFFPELIFVQPKAEIMKSRSLSGSAYIDFPVDQTVIYPDYRRNTTELGKIQATIDSVRNDKDVTITSVWLKGFASPESPYKHNTELAIGRTAALKKHIGQLYHFADSIIQTDYEPEDWAGLRRYVEQSNINYRAEILALIDSDMEPDAKEAKIKRTYPNEYRFMLQNFYPALRHTDYRIDYNIRKFNKVEEIKRIMAEQPQKLSLNEFYLVAGKYEPGTDEFTDVFETAVRMFPNDEIANLNAANAAIRRDDFATARRYLNKAGDSAEAVYARGALAIREKDYDTARRYLGKAKEMGLEKATLTLEELDERQK
;
A
#
# COMPACT_ATOMS: atom_id res chain seq x y z
N MET A 1 2.63 -59.50 7.09
CA MET A 1 3.06 -58.58 8.17
C MET A 1 3.43 -57.24 7.55
N LYS A 2 2.57 -56.23 7.72
CA LYS A 2 2.74 -54.90 7.14
C LYS A 2 3.82 -54.13 7.91
N ARG A 3 4.88 -53.67 7.23
CA ARG A 3 5.90 -52.78 7.79
C ARG A 3 5.46 -51.33 7.56
N THR A 4 5.10 -50.66 8.65
CA THR A 4 4.79 -49.24 8.67
C THR A 4 6.10 -48.46 8.61
N ILE A 5 6.33 -47.74 7.51
CA ILE A 5 7.48 -46.83 7.33
C ILE A 5 7.03 -45.44 7.81
N PHE A 6 7.61 -44.95 8.91
CA PHE A 6 7.49 -43.55 9.31
C PHE A 6 8.45 -42.70 8.47
N ILE A 7 7.90 -41.88 7.57
CA ILE A 7 8.66 -40.83 6.89
C ILE A 7 8.64 -39.61 7.80
N LEU A 8 9.77 -39.33 8.45
CA LEU A 8 9.99 -38.10 9.22
C LEU A 8 10.32 -36.97 8.22
N ALA A 9 9.36 -36.09 7.97
CA ALA A 9 9.57 -34.90 7.15
C ALA A 9 10.37 -33.87 7.96
N THR A 10 11.65 -33.70 7.63
CA THR A 10 12.49 -32.61 8.14
C THR A 10 12.12 -31.30 7.43
N LEU A 11 11.39 -30.42 8.13
CA LEU A 11 11.25 -29.02 7.73
C LEU A 11 12.62 -28.32 7.87
N LEU A 12 13.28 -28.08 6.75
CA LEU A 12 14.40 -27.15 6.63
C LEU A 12 13.84 -25.72 6.70
N GLY A 13 13.68 -25.21 7.92
CA GLY A 13 13.51 -23.78 8.15
C GLY A 13 14.83 -23.08 7.86
N ILE A 14 14.88 -22.32 6.77
CA ILE A 14 15.92 -21.32 6.52
C ILE A 14 15.65 -20.18 7.51
N GLY A 15 16.10 -20.35 8.75
CA GLY A 15 16.20 -19.28 9.71
C GLY A 15 17.30 -18.34 9.25
N ASN A 16 16.93 -17.12 8.87
CA ASN A 16 17.87 -16.01 8.73
C ASN A 16 18.61 -15.87 10.07
N VAL A 17 19.84 -16.37 10.10
CA VAL A 17 20.78 -16.13 11.19
C VAL A 17 21.10 -14.65 11.15
N LEU A 18 20.35 -13.86 11.95
CA LEU A 18 20.82 -12.56 12.40
C LEU A 18 22.23 -12.78 12.91
N LYS A 19 23.22 -12.19 12.23
CA LYS A 19 24.61 -12.16 12.66
C LYS A 19 24.63 -11.63 14.09
N THR A 20 24.68 -12.55 15.05
CA THR A 20 25.09 -12.27 16.41
C THR A 20 26.53 -11.82 16.31
N VAL A 21 26.75 -10.50 16.45
CA VAL A 21 28.09 -9.96 16.60
C VAL A 21 28.63 -10.57 17.90
N ALA A 22 29.52 -11.56 17.76
CA ALA A 22 30.29 -12.07 18.88
C ALA A 22 31.17 -10.92 19.40
N GLN A 23 30.79 -10.34 20.54
CA GLN A 23 31.54 -9.27 21.18
C GLN A 23 32.33 -9.84 22.37
N ASN A 24 33.64 -9.58 22.36
CA ASN A 24 34.63 -10.08 23.30
C ASN A 24 34.33 -9.72 24.77
N THR A 25 34.71 -10.62 25.68
CA THR A 25 34.76 -10.41 27.14
C THR A 25 35.50 -9.12 27.46
N LYS A 26 34.82 -8.14 28.05
CA LYS A 26 35.47 -6.94 28.60
C LYS A 26 35.54 -7.07 30.13
N ASP A 27 36.73 -6.90 30.70
CA ASP A 27 36.86 -6.60 32.13
C ASP A 27 36.41 -5.14 32.32
N ILE A 28 35.18 -4.95 32.78
CA ILE A 28 34.50 -3.64 32.80
C ILE A 28 34.68 -2.95 34.16
N THR A 29 34.74 -3.74 35.23
CA THR A 29 35.06 -3.29 36.59
C THR A 29 35.91 -4.35 37.29
N LEU A 30 36.55 -4.00 38.41
CA LEU A 30 37.43 -4.91 39.14
C LEU A 30 36.67 -6.22 39.50
N GLY A 31 37.21 -7.39 39.19
CA GLY A 31 36.63 -8.69 39.58
C GLY A 31 35.28 -9.07 38.95
N VAL A 32 34.69 -8.23 38.09
CA VAL A 32 33.42 -8.50 37.38
C VAL A 32 33.60 -8.24 35.90
N SER A 33 33.28 -9.24 35.07
CA SER A 33 33.28 -9.09 33.62
C SER A 33 31.90 -9.41 33.05
N ILE A 34 31.59 -8.87 31.87
CA ILE A 34 30.32 -9.14 31.18
C ILE A 34 30.64 -9.91 29.91
N LYS A 35 30.15 -11.15 29.84
CA LYS A 35 30.42 -12.06 28.72
C LYS A 35 29.65 -11.69 27.46
N SER A 36 28.43 -11.21 27.65
CA SER A 36 27.51 -10.82 26.57
C SER A 36 26.44 -9.90 27.12
N PHE A 37 25.99 -8.95 26.32
CA PHE A 37 24.81 -8.13 26.61
C PHE A 37 23.98 -7.89 25.35
N ASN A 38 22.70 -7.57 25.53
CA ASN A 38 21.77 -7.22 24.47
C ASN A 38 20.76 -6.20 25.02
N ILE A 39 20.45 -5.19 24.20
CA ILE A 39 19.43 -4.18 24.49
C ILE A 39 18.47 -4.18 23.31
N ASN A 40 17.21 -4.56 23.53
CA ASN A 40 16.21 -4.64 22.48
C ASN A 40 14.90 -3.99 22.92
N ARG A 41 14.26 -3.25 22.02
CA ARG A 41 12.93 -2.70 22.27
C ARG A 41 11.86 -3.63 21.71
N GLU A 42 10.87 -3.94 22.53
CA GLU A 42 9.66 -4.66 22.14
C GLU A 42 8.44 -3.86 22.58
N GLY A 43 7.77 -3.23 21.61
CA GLY A 43 6.63 -2.34 21.87
C GLY A 43 7.00 -1.15 22.75
N LYS A 44 6.41 -1.07 23.94
CA LYS A 44 6.65 0.00 24.91
C LYS A 44 7.77 -0.29 25.92
N TYR A 45 8.40 -1.46 25.83
CA TYR A 45 9.42 -1.87 26.79
C TYR A 45 10.79 -2.02 26.12
N LEU A 46 11.82 -1.54 26.82
CA LEU A 46 13.22 -1.81 26.53
C LEU A 46 13.68 -2.96 27.41
N THR A 47 14.15 -4.04 26.78
CA THR A 47 14.70 -5.20 27.48
C THR A 47 16.22 -5.11 27.50
N VAL A 48 16.80 -5.19 28.70
CA VAL A 48 18.26 -5.26 28.91
C VAL A 48 18.63 -6.63 29.44
N LYS A 49 19.38 -7.39 28.64
CA LYS A 49 19.90 -8.71 29.00
C LYS A 49 21.41 -8.67 29.09
N MET A 50 21.99 -9.26 30.12
CA MET A 50 23.44 -9.42 30.24
C MET A 50 23.84 -10.65 31.05
N ASN A 51 25.02 -11.19 30.79
CA ASN A 51 25.60 -12.28 31.58
C ASN A 51 26.77 -11.75 32.40
N LEU A 52 26.55 -11.58 33.70
CA LEU A 52 27.55 -11.13 34.66
C LEU A 52 28.42 -12.34 35.06
N ASP A 53 29.74 -12.25 34.88
CA ASP A 53 30.69 -13.22 35.43
C ASP A 53 31.23 -12.69 36.76
N LEU A 54 30.97 -13.46 37.82
CA LEU A 54 31.30 -13.13 39.20
C LEU A 54 32.42 -14.03 39.75
N ASN A 55 33.05 -14.89 38.94
CA ASN A 55 34.05 -15.85 39.42
C ASN A 55 35.22 -15.20 40.16
N LYS A 56 35.66 -14.04 39.66
CA LYS A 56 36.77 -13.26 40.23
C LYS A 56 36.34 -12.23 41.27
N LEU A 57 35.03 -12.14 41.57
CA LEU A 57 34.52 -11.19 42.53
C LEU A 57 34.72 -11.74 43.95
N ASP A 58 35.60 -11.09 44.71
CA ASP A 58 35.74 -11.31 46.14
C ASP A 58 35.03 -10.19 46.93
N VAL A 59 34.34 -10.57 48.00
CA VAL A 59 33.57 -9.64 48.84
C VAL A 59 33.84 -9.92 50.31
N ASP A 60 34.56 -9.00 50.95
CA ASP A 60 34.87 -9.03 52.37
C ASP A 60 33.62 -9.26 53.24
N ALA A 61 33.79 -9.95 54.37
CA ALA A 61 32.70 -10.30 55.28
C ALA A 61 31.87 -9.09 55.76
N ASN A 62 32.48 -7.90 55.85
CA ASN A 62 31.84 -6.66 56.32
C ASN A 62 31.38 -5.72 55.18
N ARG A 63 31.55 -6.10 53.91
CA ARG A 63 31.19 -5.27 52.75
C ARG A 63 29.96 -5.79 52.02
N ALA A 64 29.37 -4.95 51.18
CA ALA A 64 28.47 -5.36 50.12
C ALA A 64 28.92 -4.72 48.80
N VAL A 65 28.71 -5.40 47.69
CA VAL A 65 28.99 -4.88 46.34
C VAL A 65 27.67 -4.80 45.60
N LEU A 66 27.30 -3.61 45.13
CA LEU A 66 26.18 -3.43 44.22
C LEU A 66 26.68 -3.31 42.79
N LEU A 67 26.03 -4.05 41.90
CA LEU A 67 26.27 -4.04 40.46
C LEU A 67 25.02 -3.49 39.76
N THR A 68 25.07 -2.24 39.32
CA THR A 68 23.92 -1.48 38.81
C THR A 68 24.12 -1.13 37.34
N PRO A 69 23.37 -1.76 36.41
CA PRO A 69 23.30 -1.29 35.04
C PRO A 69 22.59 0.06 34.96
N ARG A 70 23.13 0.99 34.17
CA ARG A 70 22.59 2.34 34.01
C ARG A 70 22.49 2.72 32.53
N LEU A 71 21.33 3.16 32.09
CA LEU A 71 21.16 3.80 30.78
C LEU A 71 21.45 5.29 30.93
N VAL A 72 22.22 5.87 30.00
CA VAL A 72 22.58 7.30 30.01
C VAL A 72 22.52 7.87 28.60
N ASN A 73 21.81 8.98 28.42
CA ASN A 73 21.89 9.79 27.20
C ASN A 73 21.83 11.28 27.55
N GLY A 74 22.93 12.03 27.31
CA GLY A 74 23.00 13.43 27.71
C GLY A 74 22.80 13.62 29.21
N THR A 75 21.76 14.38 29.60
CA THR A 75 21.38 14.63 31.00
C THR A 75 20.43 13.58 31.57
N ASP A 76 19.82 12.76 30.72
CA ASP A 76 18.86 11.73 31.13
C ASP A 76 19.59 10.44 31.51
N SER A 77 19.13 9.82 32.60
CA SER A 77 19.67 8.53 33.04
C SER A 77 18.63 7.69 33.79
N LEU A 78 18.77 6.37 33.69
CA LEU A 78 17.92 5.40 34.39
C LEU A 78 18.80 4.30 34.99
N ASP A 79 18.77 4.19 36.31
CA ASP A 79 19.32 3.03 37.03
C ASP A 79 18.35 1.86 36.92
N LEU A 80 18.84 0.74 36.41
CA LEU A 80 18.12 -0.52 36.38
C LEU A 80 18.36 -1.27 37.69
N PRO A 81 17.47 -2.20 38.09
CA PRO A 81 17.61 -2.93 39.34
C PRO A 81 18.98 -3.57 39.51
N ALA A 82 19.60 -3.37 40.68
CA ALA A 82 20.97 -3.81 40.94
C ALA A 82 21.04 -5.30 41.32
N VAL A 83 22.23 -5.88 41.14
CA VAL A 83 22.60 -7.19 41.71
C VAL A 83 23.55 -6.95 42.87
N GLY A 84 23.10 -7.22 44.09
CA GLY A 84 23.85 -7.03 45.32
C GLY A 84 24.49 -8.32 45.84
N ILE A 85 25.79 -8.26 46.12
CA ILE A 85 26.57 -9.36 46.71
C ILE A 85 27.02 -8.96 48.11
N TYR A 86 26.52 -9.66 49.13
CA TYR A 86 26.71 -9.27 50.54
C TYR A 86 27.67 -10.21 51.26
N GLY A 87 28.70 -9.63 51.87
CA GLY A 87 29.57 -10.32 52.82
C GLY A 87 28.78 -10.87 54.01
N ARG A 88 29.28 -11.94 54.63
CA ARG A 88 28.55 -12.68 55.68
C ARG A 88 28.03 -11.79 56.82
N ARG A 89 28.88 -10.95 57.41
CA ARG A 89 28.50 -10.09 58.53
C ARG A 89 27.57 -8.97 58.07
N ARG A 90 27.83 -8.41 56.88
CA ARG A 90 26.97 -7.37 56.28
C ARG A 90 25.56 -7.90 56.01
N TYR A 91 25.43 -9.08 55.42
CA TYR A 91 24.14 -9.73 55.18
C TYR A 91 23.31 -9.90 56.47
N TYR A 92 23.90 -10.48 57.52
CA TYR A 92 23.18 -10.67 58.79
C TYR A 92 22.87 -9.36 59.51
N TYR A 93 23.69 -8.32 59.35
CA TYR A 93 23.36 -6.99 59.86
C TYR A 93 22.08 -6.46 59.18
N TYR A 94 21.95 -6.58 57.86
CA TYR A 94 20.79 -6.10 57.11
C TYR A 94 19.51 -6.84 57.53
N VAL A 95 19.56 -8.16 57.53
CA VAL A 95 18.45 -9.02 57.95
C VAL A 95 17.98 -8.71 59.38
N ARG A 96 18.92 -8.49 60.32
CA ARG A 96 18.58 -8.21 61.73
C ARG A 96 17.99 -6.82 61.94
N ASN A 97 18.36 -5.86 61.11
CA ASN A 97 17.86 -4.47 61.21
C ASN A 97 16.66 -4.22 60.30
N GLY A 98 16.08 -5.26 59.68
CA GLY A 98 14.94 -5.12 58.77
C GLY A 98 15.26 -4.35 57.48
N ILE A 99 16.54 -4.20 57.14
CA ILE A 99 16.97 -3.55 55.89
C ILE A 99 16.96 -4.62 54.81
N GLY A 100 15.99 -4.56 53.90
CA GLY A 100 15.82 -5.55 52.84
C GLY A 100 16.97 -5.56 51.83
N SER A 101 17.42 -4.38 51.40
CA SER A 101 18.43 -4.18 50.36
C SER A 101 19.07 -2.79 50.47
N ILE A 102 20.11 -2.51 49.68
CA ILE A 102 20.75 -1.18 49.62
C ILE A 102 20.06 -0.31 48.57
N SER A 103 19.71 -0.86 47.41
CA SER A 103 19.13 -0.11 46.28
C SER A 103 17.62 -0.27 46.11
N GLY A 104 16.90 -0.75 47.13
CA GLY A 104 15.43 -0.90 47.11
C GLY A 104 14.93 -2.30 46.72
N GLU A 105 13.62 -2.48 46.73
CA GLU A 105 12.97 -3.81 46.71
C GLU A 105 13.21 -4.63 45.43
N SER A 106 13.59 -3.98 44.33
CA SER A 106 13.89 -4.65 43.06
C SER A 106 15.32 -5.21 42.99
N GLU A 107 16.16 -4.97 44.01
CA GLU A 107 17.53 -5.48 44.07
C GLU A 107 17.54 -7.02 44.15
N THR A 108 18.34 -7.66 43.30
CA THR A 108 18.61 -9.10 43.41
C THR A 108 19.76 -9.34 44.39
N ILE A 109 19.52 -10.09 45.46
CA ILE A 109 20.49 -10.26 46.55
C ILE A 109 21.09 -11.66 46.56
N TYR A 110 22.42 -11.72 46.58
CA TYR A 110 23.18 -12.94 46.88
C TYR A 110 24.07 -12.73 48.11
N ARG A 111 24.22 -13.77 48.92
CA ARG A 111 25.28 -13.82 49.93
C ARG A 111 26.58 -14.23 49.25
N ALA A 112 27.69 -13.59 49.59
CA ALA A 112 29.00 -13.84 48.97
C ALA A 112 29.43 -15.32 48.99
N SER A 113 29.09 -16.06 50.06
CA SER A 113 29.40 -17.49 50.19
C SER A 113 28.58 -18.42 49.30
N SER A 114 27.50 -17.93 48.70
CA SER A 114 26.57 -18.69 47.87
C SER A 114 26.22 -17.95 46.58
N LYS A 115 27.06 -17.00 46.16
CA LYS A 115 26.87 -16.31 44.88
C LYS A 115 27.14 -17.31 43.75
N PRO A 116 26.36 -17.27 42.67
CA PRO A 116 26.69 -18.06 41.49
C PRO A 116 27.93 -17.50 40.80
N ASP A 117 28.63 -18.35 40.06
CA ASP A 117 29.77 -17.98 39.21
C ASP A 117 29.35 -17.01 38.09
N SER A 118 28.10 -17.09 37.66
CA SER A 118 27.50 -16.15 36.71
C SER A 118 26.04 -15.87 36.99
N VAL A 119 25.61 -14.64 36.72
CA VAL A 119 24.21 -14.20 36.83
C VAL A 119 23.69 -13.83 35.45
N ALA A 120 22.61 -14.49 35.02
CA ALA A 120 21.84 -14.09 33.84
C ALA A 120 20.88 -12.97 34.24
N TYR A 121 21.26 -11.74 33.91
CA TYR A 121 20.47 -10.54 34.19
C TYR A 121 19.48 -10.28 33.06
N ASN A 122 18.23 -9.99 33.42
CA ASN A 122 17.18 -9.62 32.49
C ASN A 122 16.24 -8.62 33.16
N ASN A 123 16.10 -7.43 32.58
CA ASN A 123 15.20 -6.40 33.09
C ASN A 123 14.42 -5.70 31.97
N LEU A 124 13.20 -5.29 32.30
CA LEU A 124 12.30 -4.52 31.43
C LEU A 124 12.15 -3.11 32.00
N ALA A 125 12.40 -2.11 31.17
CA ALA A 125 12.14 -0.70 31.46
C ALA A 125 11.08 -0.16 30.48
N GLU A 126 10.24 0.77 30.92
CA GLU A 126 9.38 1.52 29.98
C GLU A 126 10.24 2.41 29.09
N TYR A 127 9.99 2.36 27.78
CA TYR A 127 10.81 3.05 26.80
C TYR A 127 10.48 4.54 26.76
N GLU A 128 11.50 5.37 26.85
CA GLU A 128 11.42 6.82 26.67
C GLU A 128 12.25 7.27 25.47
N LYS A 129 11.88 8.39 24.84
CA LYS A 129 12.53 8.86 23.59
C LYS A 129 14.04 9.09 23.74
N TRP A 130 14.51 9.52 24.91
CA TRP A 130 15.94 9.73 25.19
C TRP A 130 16.73 8.41 25.21
N MET A 131 16.06 7.25 25.31
CA MET A 131 16.73 5.95 25.32
C MET A 131 17.28 5.56 23.94
N ASP A 132 16.79 6.13 22.83
CA ASP A 132 17.44 5.99 21.52
C ASP A 132 18.81 6.69 21.56
N GLY A 133 19.87 5.95 21.27
CA GLY A 133 21.23 6.44 21.41
C GLY A 133 21.80 6.33 22.83
N ALA A 134 21.04 5.84 23.82
CA ALA A 134 21.54 5.70 25.19
C ALA A 134 22.71 4.73 25.29
N MET A 135 23.70 5.09 26.11
CA MET A 135 24.79 4.21 26.50
C MET A 135 24.37 3.38 27.69
N LEU A 136 24.55 2.06 27.60
CA LEU A 136 24.50 1.18 28.75
C LEU A 136 25.86 1.20 29.44
N LYS A 137 25.87 1.80 30.62
CA LYS A 137 26.96 1.78 31.56
C LYS A 137 26.71 0.74 32.65
N PHE A 138 27.78 0.34 33.30
CA PHE A 138 27.75 -0.59 34.40
C PHE A 138 28.47 0.03 35.59
N HIS A 139 27.71 0.32 36.63
CA HIS A 139 28.19 0.94 37.85
C HIS A 139 28.40 -0.11 38.93
N ARG A 140 29.56 -0.10 39.59
CA ARG A 140 29.84 -0.90 40.78
C ARG A 140 30.05 0.04 41.95
N SER A 141 29.35 -0.20 43.06
CA SER A 141 29.61 0.48 44.34
C SER A 141 29.86 -0.50 45.47
N ASP A 142 30.96 -0.29 46.18
CA ASP A 142 31.37 -1.11 47.32
C ASP A 142 30.97 -0.40 48.62
N TRP A 143 30.15 -1.04 49.44
CA TRP A 143 29.55 -0.48 50.64
C TRP A 143 30.21 -1.01 51.90
N GLY A 144 30.57 -0.10 52.80
CA GLY A 144 31.16 -0.37 54.10
C GLY A 144 30.15 -0.48 55.24
N CYS A 145 30.65 -0.54 56.48
CA CYS A 145 29.87 -0.77 57.70
C CYS A 145 28.78 0.29 57.98
N CYS A 146 28.95 1.52 57.50
CA CYS A 146 28.06 2.65 57.83
C CYS A 146 27.08 3.02 56.71
N HIS A 147 26.85 2.13 55.73
CA HIS A 147 26.09 2.49 54.51
C HIS A 147 26.78 3.63 53.75
N GLU A 148 28.12 3.63 53.81
CA GLU A 148 28.97 4.55 53.07
C GLU A 148 29.63 3.80 51.92
N ILE A 149 29.76 4.48 50.79
CA ILE A 149 30.44 3.96 49.61
C ILE A 149 31.94 4.12 49.82
N VAL A 150 32.67 3.01 49.71
CA VAL A 150 34.11 2.90 49.96
C VAL A 150 34.89 2.91 48.64
N ALA A 151 34.27 2.44 47.55
CA ALA A 151 34.84 2.51 46.21
C ALA A 151 33.72 2.49 45.16
N GLU A 152 33.94 3.19 44.05
CA GLU A 152 33.06 3.18 42.89
C GLU A 152 33.86 2.93 41.61
N TYR A 153 33.25 2.17 40.71
CA TYR A 153 33.79 1.90 39.39
C TYR A 153 32.67 2.03 38.36
N GLU A 154 32.99 2.60 37.21
CA GLU A 154 32.08 2.69 36.07
C GLU A 154 32.76 2.14 34.83
N GLY A 155 32.04 1.35 34.04
CA GLY A 155 32.49 0.94 32.73
C GLY A 155 31.38 0.97 31.67
N ILE A 156 31.78 1.16 30.42
CA ILE A 156 30.85 1.30 29.29
C ILE A 156 30.71 -0.04 28.56
N LEU A 157 29.48 -0.55 28.46
CA LEU A 157 29.18 -1.80 27.77
C LEU A 157 29.00 -1.57 26.28
N GLY A 158 28.04 -0.72 25.93
CA GLY A 158 27.69 -0.41 24.56
C GLY A 158 26.57 0.63 24.47
N ARG A 159 26.11 0.89 23.26
CA ARG A 159 25.07 1.88 22.96
C ARG A 159 23.85 1.19 22.36
N HIS A 160 22.66 1.55 22.82
CA HIS A 160 21.41 1.21 22.15
C HIS A 160 21.13 2.22 21.04
N ARG A 161 20.77 1.75 19.86
CA ARG A 161 20.27 2.58 18.76
C ARG A 161 19.07 1.88 18.16
N GLU A 162 17.97 2.60 18.02
CA GLU A 162 16.80 2.08 17.31
C GLU A 162 17.11 1.95 15.82
N ALA A 163 16.40 1.01 15.17
CA ALA A 163 16.42 0.93 13.71
C ALA A 163 15.84 2.23 13.16
N PHE A 164 16.64 2.96 12.36
CA PHE A 164 16.20 4.21 11.79
C PHE A 164 14.94 4.02 10.94
N PHE A 165 13.87 4.74 11.28
CA PHE A 165 12.63 4.75 10.53
C PHE A 165 12.40 6.19 10.03
N PRO A 166 12.56 6.45 8.73
CA PRO A 166 12.29 7.78 8.18
C PRO A 166 10.78 8.06 8.23
N GLU A 167 10.39 9.27 8.63
CA GLU A 167 8.99 9.66 8.61
C GLU A 167 8.45 9.62 7.17
N LEU A 168 7.30 8.97 6.98
CA LEU A 168 6.70 8.79 5.66
C LEU A 168 5.70 9.91 5.37
N ILE A 169 5.69 10.39 4.13
CA ILE A 169 4.87 11.52 3.70
C ILE A 169 3.67 10.99 2.93
N PHE A 170 2.47 11.18 3.47
CA PHE A 170 1.23 10.89 2.76
C PHE A 170 0.73 12.17 2.08
N VAL A 171 0.56 12.13 0.77
CA VAL A 171 0.18 13.30 -0.05
C VAL A 171 -1.33 13.35 -0.18
N GLN A 172 -1.92 14.49 0.17
CA GLN A 172 -3.35 14.72 -0.06
C GLN A 172 -3.61 14.93 -1.56
N PRO A 173 -4.45 14.09 -2.20
CA PRO A 173 -4.83 14.29 -3.59
C PRO A 173 -5.63 15.58 -3.78
N LYS A 174 -5.47 16.23 -4.94
CA LYS A 174 -6.29 17.40 -5.29
C LYS A 174 -7.77 17.00 -5.31
N ALA A 175 -8.61 17.74 -4.59
CA ALA A 175 -10.03 17.47 -4.56
C ALA A 175 -10.67 17.63 -5.94
N GLU A 176 -11.36 16.59 -6.41
CA GLU A 176 -12.19 16.66 -7.62
C GLU A 176 -13.27 17.74 -7.43
N ILE A 177 -13.46 18.63 -8.41
CA ILE A 177 -14.55 19.62 -8.38
C ILE A 177 -15.90 18.89 -8.50
N MET A 178 -15.96 17.84 -9.32
CA MET A 178 -17.12 17.01 -9.56
C MET A 178 -16.66 15.62 -9.98
N LYS A 179 -17.25 14.57 -9.40
CA LYS A 179 -16.90 13.17 -9.73
C LYS A 179 -17.73 12.72 -10.93
N SER A 180 -17.27 13.09 -12.13
CA SER A 180 -17.90 12.67 -13.39
C SER A 180 -17.39 11.31 -13.82
N ARG A 181 -18.30 10.42 -14.21
CA ARG A 181 -18.03 9.06 -14.67
C ARG A 181 -18.94 8.75 -15.87
N SER A 182 -18.61 7.67 -16.58
CA SER A 182 -19.38 7.24 -17.75
C SER A 182 -19.51 5.73 -17.82
N LEU A 183 -20.67 5.24 -18.24
CA LEU A 183 -20.88 3.85 -18.67
C LEU A 183 -21.12 3.81 -20.18
N SER A 184 -20.52 2.86 -20.87
CA SER A 184 -20.67 2.73 -22.33
C SER A 184 -20.94 1.29 -22.74
N GLY A 185 -21.58 1.12 -23.88
CA GLY A 185 -21.80 -0.16 -24.52
C GLY A 185 -22.35 -0.01 -25.93
N SER A 186 -22.67 -1.13 -26.55
CA SER A 186 -23.25 -1.20 -27.88
C SER A 186 -24.48 -2.10 -27.87
N ALA A 187 -25.51 -1.73 -28.63
CA ALA A 187 -26.72 -2.51 -28.78
C ALA A 187 -27.01 -2.79 -30.25
N TYR A 188 -27.40 -4.03 -30.56
CA TYR A 188 -27.62 -4.50 -31.92
C TYR A 188 -29.12 -4.57 -32.24
N ILE A 189 -29.78 -3.42 -32.26
CA ILE A 189 -31.22 -3.33 -32.48
C ILE A 189 -31.56 -3.75 -33.93
N ASP A 190 -32.33 -4.82 -34.06
CA ASP A 190 -32.87 -5.32 -35.31
C ASP A 190 -34.05 -4.44 -35.76
N PHE A 191 -34.03 -4.04 -37.03
CA PHE A 191 -35.15 -3.35 -37.68
C PHE A 191 -35.67 -4.20 -38.84
N PRO A 192 -36.98 -4.18 -39.13
CA PRO A 192 -37.47 -4.71 -40.40
C PRO A 192 -36.76 -4.03 -41.58
N VAL A 193 -36.71 -4.74 -42.71
CA VAL A 193 -36.02 -4.26 -43.92
C VAL A 193 -36.56 -2.87 -44.29
N ASP A 194 -35.63 -1.94 -44.53
CA ASP A 194 -35.92 -0.55 -44.91
C ASP A 194 -36.85 0.21 -43.93
N GLN A 195 -36.75 -0.11 -42.64
CA GLN A 195 -37.51 0.56 -41.59
C GLN A 195 -36.62 1.10 -40.46
N THR A 196 -37.16 2.10 -39.77
CA THR A 196 -36.56 2.80 -38.63
C THR A 196 -37.36 2.64 -37.35
N VAL A 197 -38.50 1.92 -37.38
CA VAL A 197 -39.37 1.70 -36.22
C VAL A 197 -38.82 0.56 -35.36
N ILE A 198 -38.70 0.80 -34.06
CA ILE A 198 -38.33 -0.24 -33.09
C ILE A 198 -39.55 -1.06 -32.72
N TYR A 199 -39.44 -2.37 -32.91
CA TYR A 199 -40.38 -3.37 -32.40
C TYR A 199 -39.69 -4.16 -31.28
N PRO A 200 -40.08 -3.98 -30.00
CA PRO A 200 -39.39 -4.61 -28.87
C PRO A 200 -39.30 -6.13 -28.95
N ASP A 201 -40.31 -6.80 -29.49
CA ASP A 201 -40.36 -8.26 -29.62
C ASP A 201 -39.80 -8.78 -30.96
N TYR A 202 -39.29 -7.89 -31.81
CA TYR A 202 -38.70 -8.29 -33.08
C TYR A 202 -37.31 -8.88 -32.86
N ARG A 203 -37.17 -10.17 -33.18
CA ARG A 203 -35.91 -10.93 -33.08
C ARG A 203 -35.31 -10.82 -31.67
N ARG A 204 -34.14 -10.17 -31.53
CA ARG A 204 -33.38 -10.07 -30.27
C ARG A 204 -33.54 -8.71 -29.59
N ASN A 205 -34.45 -7.87 -30.07
CA ASN A 205 -34.62 -6.51 -29.55
C ASN A 205 -34.94 -6.47 -28.05
N THR A 206 -35.70 -7.43 -27.51
CA THR A 206 -35.97 -7.48 -26.07
C THR A 206 -34.66 -7.56 -25.27
N THR A 207 -33.72 -8.39 -25.71
CA THR A 207 -32.41 -8.53 -25.06
C THR A 207 -31.54 -7.30 -25.27
N GLU A 208 -31.46 -6.78 -26.49
CA GLU A 208 -30.59 -5.64 -26.80
C GLU A 208 -31.08 -4.33 -26.16
N LEU A 209 -32.39 -4.07 -26.14
CA LEU A 209 -32.99 -2.97 -25.40
C LEU A 209 -32.79 -3.15 -23.89
N GLY A 210 -32.90 -4.38 -23.39
CA GLY A 210 -32.64 -4.73 -22.00
C GLY A 210 -31.22 -4.39 -21.54
N LYS A 211 -30.20 -4.51 -22.41
CA LYS A 211 -28.81 -4.11 -22.07
C LYS A 211 -28.69 -2.61 -21.80
N ILE A 212 -29.29 -1.79 -22.66
CA ILE A 212 -29.28 -0.33 -22.51
C ILE A 212 -30.02 0.05 -21.23
N GLN A 213 -31.20 -0.53 -21.03
CA GLN A 213 -32.03 -0.29 -19.84
C GLN A 213 -31.28 -0.68 -18.55
N ALA A 214 -30.70 -1.87 -18.49
CA ALA A 214 -29.92 -2.31 -17.34
C ALA A 214 -28.74 -1.38 -17.04
N THR A 215 -28.10 -0.83 -18.08
CA THR A 215 -27.01 0.15 -17.88
C THR A 215 -27.54 1.45 -17.27
N ILE A 216 -28.65 1.98 -17.77
CA ILE A 216 -29.30 3.18 -17.23
C ILE A 216 -29.78 2.94 -15.79
N ASP A 217 -30.44 1.82 -15.53
CA ASP A 217 -31.02 1.48 -14.23
C ASP A 217 -29.96 1.24 -13.15
N SER A 218 -28.75 0.81 -13.55
CA SER A 218 -27.61 0.62 -12.64
C SER A 218 -27.14 1.92 -11.98
N VAL A 219 -27.40 3.07 -12.61
CA VAL A 219 -27.01 4.39 -12.09
C VAL A 219 -28.20 5.26 -11.73
N ARG A 220 -29.35 5.08 -12.38
CA ARG A 220 -30.53 5.94 -12.18
C ARG A 220 -31.15 5.77 -10.80
N ASN A 221 -31.14 4.55 -10.26
CA ASN A 221 -31.74 4.25 -8.95
C ASN A 221 -30.81 4.62 -7.78
N ASP A 222 -29.61 5.10 -8.09
CA ASP A 222 -28.63 5.50 -7.10
C ASP A 222 -28.85 6.95 -6.66
N LYS A 223 -29.24 7.13 -5.39
CA LYS A 223 -29.49 8.45 -4.79
C LYS A 223 -28.28 9.38 -4.76
N ASP A 224 -27.07 8.84 -4.93
CA ASP A 224 -25.82 9.61 -4.93
C ASP A 224 -25.43 10.08 -6.34
N VAL A 225 -26.21 9.70 -7.36
CA VAL A 225 -25.88 9.85 -8.77
C VAL A 225 -26.91 10.71 -9.50
N THR A 226 -26.42 11.59 -10.36
CA THR A 226 -27.24 12.36 -11.30
C THR A 226 -26.76 12.09 -12.72
N ILE A 227 -27.60 11.50 -13.57
CA ILE A 227 -27.35 11.35 -15.01
C ILE A 227 -27.36 12.74 -15.64
N THR A 228 -26.29 13.07 -16.38
CA THR A 228 -26.14 14.36 -17.06
C THR A 228 -26.28 14.26 -18.57
N SER A 229 -25.95 13.12 -19.17
CA SER A 229 -26.10 12.87 -20.60
C SER A 229 -26.34 11.40 -20.89
N VAL A 230 -27.17 11.13 -21.90
CA VAL A 230 -27.31 9.84 -22.56
C VAL A 230 -27.01 10.07 -24.04
N TRP A 231 -25.80 9.76 -24.45
CA TRP A 231 -25.37 9.87 -25.84
C TRP A 231 -25.60 8.56 -26.58
N LEU A 232 -26.15 8.65 -27.79
CA LEU A 232 -26.46 7.51 -28.66
C LEU A 232 -25.87 7.78 -30.06
N LYS A 233 -25.11 6.85 -30.62
CA LYS A 233 -24.61 6.94 -32.00
C LYS A 233 -24.98 5.69 -32.79
N GLY A 234 -25.80 5.85 -33.83
CA GLY A 234 -26.19 4.74 -34.70
C GLY A 234 -25.27 4.57 -35.89
N PHE A 235 -25.07 3.33 -36.29
CA PHE A 235 -24.21 2.91 -37.39
C PHE A 235 -25.01 2.09 -38.41
N ALA A 236 -24.63 2.19 -39.68
CA ALA A 236 -25.09 1.29 -40.72
C ALA A 236 -23.91 0.58 -41.41
N SER A 237 -24.23 -0.52 -42.09
CA SER A 237 -23.27 -1.31 -42.87
C SER A 237 -23.13 -0.74 -44.29
N PRO A 238 -21.93 -0.79 -44.91
CA PRO A 238 -21.69 -0.27 -46.27
C PRO A 238 -22.23 -1.25 -47.34
N GLU A 239 -23.54 -1.30 -47.52
CA GLU A 239 -24.22 -2.23 -48.45
C GLU A 239 -25.34 -1.60 -49.30
N SER A 240 -25.69 -0.36 -49.01
CA SER A 240 -26.67 0.46 -49.76
C SER A 240 -26.03 1.81 -50.07
N PRO A 241 -26.63 2.64 -50.95
CA PRO A 241 -26.10 3.96 -51.22
C PRO A 241 -25.87 4.77 -49.94
N TYR A 242 -24.77 5.50 -49.85
CA TYR A 242 -24.35 6.24 -48.66
C TYR A 242 -25.44 7.15 -48.09
N LYS A 243 -26.18 7.85 -48.97
CA LYS A 243 -27.33 8.68 -48.58
C LYS A 243 -28.41 7.88 -47.87
N HIS A 244 -28.70 6.67 -48.34
CA HIS A 244 -29.70 5.80 -47.73
C HIS A 244 -29.23 5.27 -46.38
N ASN A 245 -27.96 4.86 -46.28
CA ASN A 245 -27.36 4.46 -44.99
C ASN A 245 -27.40 5.61 -43.97
N THR A 246 -27.18 6.85 -44.43
CA THR A 246 -27.30 8.06 -43.61
C THR A 246 -28.72 8.21 -43.04
N GLU A 247 -29.76 8.10 -43.89
CA GLU A 247 -31.16 8.18 -43.46
C GLU A 247 -31.53 7.09 -42.46
N LEU A 248 -31.06 5.85 -42.69
CA LEU A 248 -31.28 4.73 -41.77
C LEU A 248 -30.58 4.94 -40.43
N ALA A 249 -29.31 5.36 -40.42
CA ALA A 249 -28.54 5.59 -39.18
C ALA A 249 -29.19 6.69 -38.32
N ILE A 250 -29.61 7.81 -38.94
CA ILE A 250 -30.31 8.90 -38.26
C ILE A 250 -31.67 8.41 -37.72
N GLY A 251 -32.49 7.80 -38.58
CA GLY A 251 -33.85 7.42 -38.23
C GLY A 251 -33.90 6.36 -37.12
N ARG A 252 -33.02 5.36 -37.18
CA ARG A 252 -32.92 4.30 -36.16
C ARG A 252 -32.46 4.83 -34.81
N THR A 253 -31.49 5.76 -34.81
CA THR A 253 -31.03 6.42 -33.59
C THR A 253 -32.13 7.29 -32.97
N ALA A 254 -32.88 8.02 -33.80
CA ALA A 254 -34.02 8.84 -33.35
C ALA A 254 -35.14 7.97 -32.75
N ALA A 255 -35.42 6.81 -33.34
CA ALA A 255 -36.39 5.86 -32.79
C ALA A 255 -35.95 5.32 -31.43
N LEU A 256 -34.66 5.03 -31.26
CA LEU A 256 -34.12 4.60 -29.97
C LEU A 256 -34.17 5.72 -28.92
N LYS A 257 -33.80 6.95 -29.28
CA LYS A 257 -33.97 8.14 -28.41
C LYS A 257 -35.41 8.26 -27.93
N LYS A 258 -36.39 8.12 -28.85
CA LYS A 258 -37.81 8.17 -28.49
C LYS A 258 -38.20 7.04 -27.53
N HIS A 259 -37.75 5.81 -27.79
CA HIS A 259 -38.03 4.67 -26.93
C HIS A 259 -37.49 4.86 -25.51
N ILE A 260 -36.23 5.26 -25.37
CA ILE A 260 -35.58 5.54 -24.07
C ILE A 260 -36.25 6.73 -23.37
N GLY A 261 -36.55 7.80 -24.11
CA GLY A 261 -37.22 8.99 -23.58
C GLY A 261 -38.62 8.69 -23.02
N GLN A 262 -39.36 7.78 -23.64
CA GLN A 262 -40.68 7.34 -23.15
C GLN A 262 -40.59 6.50 -21.88
N LEU A 263 -39.61 5.60 -21.79
CA LEU A 263 -39.43 4.73 -20.61
C LEU A 263 -38.97 5.51 -19.38
N TYR A 264 -38.10 6.49 -19.60
CA TYR A 264 -37.40 7.14 -18.49
C TYR A 264 -37.78 8.60 -18.25
N HIS A 265 -38.57 9.22 -19.14
CA HIS A 265 -39.00 10.61 -19.01
C HIS A 265 -37.84 11.59 -18.79
N PHE A 266 -36.70 11.35 -19.45
CA PHE A 266 -35.59 12.29 -19.45
C PHE A 266 -36.00 13.60 -20.13
N ALA A 267 -35.45 14.73 -19.66
CA ALA A 267 -35.55 15.97 -20.41
C ALA A 267 -34.87 15.81 -21.78
N ASP A 268 -35.42 16.45 -22.81
CA ASP A 268 -34.93 16.30 -24.20
C ASP A 268 -33.44 16.66 -24.37
N SER A 269 -32.92 17.53 -23.52
CA SER A 269 -31.51 17.95 -23.49
C SER A 269 -30.54 16.88 -22.96
N ILE A 270 -31.04 15.86 -22.24
CA ILE A 270 -30.22 14.78 -21.69
C ILE A 270 -29.86 13.77 -22.78
N ILE A 271 -30.80 13.45 -23.68
CA ILE A 271 -30.54 12.44 -24.73
C ILE A 271 -29.98 13.11 -25.98
N GLN A 272 -28.71 12.86 -26.27
CA GLN A 272 -28.00 13.34 -27.44
C GLN A 272 -27.85 12.22 -28.47
N THR A 273 -27.93 12.57 -29.75
CA THR A 273 -27.85 11.60 -30.85
C THR A 273 -26.78 12.03 -31.85
N ASP A 274 -26.01 11.06 -32.32
CA ASP A 274 -25.04 11.17 -33.40
C ASP A 274 -25.25 10.00 -34.38
N TYR A 275 -24.58 10.01 -35.52
CA TYR A 275 -24.67 8.94 -36.51
C TYR A 275 -23.37 8.75 -37.27
N GLU A 276 -23.14 7.51 -37.71
CA GLU A 276 -22.15 7.16 -38.71
C GLU A 276 -22.88 6.47 -39.86
N PRO A 277 -22.91 7.05 -41.06
CA PRO A 277 -23.59 6.42 -42.18
C PRO A 277 -23.05 5.01 -42.48
N GLU A 278 -21.73 4.81 -42.42
CA GLU A 278 -21.13 3.52 -42.71
C GLU A 278 -19.98 3.20 -41.75
N ASP A 279 -20.10 2.11 -40.99
CA ASP A 279 -19.09 1.68 -40.02
C ASP A 279 -17.87 1.02 -40.68
N TRP A 280 -17.13 1.80 -41.48
CA TRP A 280 -15.89 1.36 -42.11
C TRP A 280 -14.82 0.98 -41.09
N ALA A 281 -14.77 1.68 -39.95
CA ALA A 281 -13.84 1.37 -38.86
C ALA A 281 -14.15 0.01 -38.22
N GLY A 282 -15.44 -0.29 -37.99
CA GLY A 282 -15.89 -1.61 -37.54
C GLY A 282 -15.60 -2.68 -38.56
N LEU A 283 -15.90 -2.45 -39.85
CA LEU A 283 -15.60 -3.40 -40.92
C LEU A 283 -14.11 -3.72 -40.98
N ARG A 284 -13.24 -2.69 -40.87
CA ARG A 284 -11.79 -2.86 -40.82
C ARG A 284 -11.36 -3.83 -39.71
N ARG A 285 -11.88 -3.66 -38.48
CA ARG A 285 -11.57 -4.54 -37.34
C ARG A 285 -11.99 -5.98 -37.60
N TYR A 286 -13.19 -6.21 -38.14
CA TYR A 286 -13.66 -7.56 -38.48
C TYR A 286 -12.78 -8.21 -39.55
N VAL A 287 -12.42 -7.48 -40.60
CA VAL A 287 -11.54 -7.99 -41.67
C VAL A 287 -10.17 -8.34 -41.12
N GLU A 288 -9.55 -7.43 -40.34
CA GLU A 288 -8.23 -7.61 -39.75
C GLU A 288 -8.13 -8.85 -38.84
N GLN A 289 -9.17 -9.12 -38.05
CA GLN A 289 -9.24 -10.26 -37.15
C GLN A 289 -9.65 -11.58 -37.82
N SER A 290 -10.01 -11.54 -39.11
CA SER A 290 -10.51 -12.70 -39.84
C SER A 290 -9.43 -13.41 -40.67
N ASN A 291 -9.79 -14.60 -41.17
CA ASN A 291 -9.01 -15.36 -42.14
C ASN A 291 -9.60 -15.24 -43.56
N ILE A 292 -10.23 -14.11 -43.89
CA ILE A 292 -10.77 -13.88 -45.23
C ILE A 292 -9.65 -13.86 -46.28
N ASN A 293 -9.92 -14.38 -47.48
CA ASN A 293 -8.99 -14.27 -48.59
C ASN A 293 -8.83 -12.79 -49.00
N TYR A 294 -7.67 -12.45 -49.59
CA TYR A 294 -7.34 -11.09 -50.01
C TYR A 294 -7.45 -10.05 -48.87
N ARG A 295 -7.20 -10.47 -47.62
CA ARG A 295 -7.36 -9.63 -46.43
C ARG A 295 -6.59 -8.31 -46.53
N ALA A 296 -5.33 -8.37 -46.97
CA ALA A 296 -4.47 -7.18 -47.04
C ALA A 296 -4.98 -6.18 -48.09
N GLU A 297 -5.45 -6.69 -49.23
CA GLU A 297 -5.96 -5.90 -50.34
C GLU A 297 -7.33 -5.29 -50.02
N ILE A 298 -8.20 -6.04 -49.34
CA ILE A 298 -9.48 -5.53 -48.85
C ILE A 298 -9.25 -4.45 -47.78
N LEU A 299 -8.32 -4.66 -46.84
CA LEU A 299 -7.94 -3.64 -45.86
C LEU A 299 -7.41 -2.37 -46.54
N ALA A 300 -6.56 -2.51 -47.57
CA ALA A 300 -6.05 -1.35 -48.32
C ALA A 300 -7.18 -0.56 -49.01
N LEU A 301 -8.24 -1.22 -49.49
CA LEU A 301 -9.42 -0.54 -50.03
C LEU A 301 -10.24 0.14 -48.93
N ILE A 302 -10.42 -0.52 -47.78
CA ILE A 302 -11.12 0.06 -46.61
C ILE A 302 -10.41 1.33 -46.13
N ASP A 303 -9.08 1.27 -46.01
CA ASP A 303 -8.21 2.35 -45.53
C ASP A 303 -7.95 3.44 -46.60
N SER A 304 -8.49 3.30 -47.81
CA SER A 304 -8.31 4.29 -48.88
C SER A 304 -9.22 5.52 -48.73
N ASP A 305 -8.80 6.63 -49.35
CA ASP A 305 -9.57 7.89 -49.42
C ASP A 305 -10.69 7.87 -50.50
N MET A 306 -11.07 6.69 -50.99
CA MET A 306 -12.17 6.57 -51.95
C MET A 306 -13.51 6.98 -51.33
N GLU A 307 -14.34 7.65 -52.13
CA GLU A 307 -15.74 7.91 -51.77
C GLU A 307 -16.47 6.60 -51.36
N PRO A 308 -17.32 6.61 -50.32
CA PRO A 308 -17.85 5.40 -49.72
C PRO A 308 -18.56 4.44 -50.70
N ASP A 309 -19.45 4.96 -51.54
CA ASP A 309 -20.15 4.17 -52.56
C ASP A 309 -19.19 3.57 -53.60
N ALA A 310 -18.17 4.34 -54.01
CA ALA A 310 -17.16 3.87 -54.96
C ALA A 310 -16.27 2.80 -54.34
N LYS A 311 -15.96 2.93 -53.04
CA LYS A 311 -15.20 1.98 -52.24
C LYS A 311 -15.94 0.64 -52.12
N GLU A 312 -17.22 0.68 -51.71
CA GLU A 312 -18.10 -0.49 -51.64
C GLU A 312 -18.19 -1.20 -53.00
N ALA A 313 -18.48 -0.44 -54.07
CA ALA A 313 -18.63 -1.00 -55.41
C ALA A 313 -17.33 -1.63 -55.93
N LYS A 314 -16.17 -1.03 -55.61
CA LYS A 314 -14.85 -1.57 -55.97
C LYS A 314 -14.57 -2.87 -55.25
N ILE A 315 -14.83 -2.96 -53.94
CA ILE A 315 -14.68 -4.20 -53.17
C ILE A 315 -15.60 -5.29 -53.74
N LYS A 316 -16.88 -4.96 -53.94
CA LYS A 316 -17.91 -5.88 -54.45
C LYS A 316 -17.58 -6.45 -55.83
N ARG A 317 -17.07 -5.63 -56.74
CA ARG A 317 -16.68 -6.05 -58.10
C ARG A 317 -15.38 -6.86 -58.10
N THR A 318 -14.40 -6.47 -57.28
CA THR A 318 -13.05 -7.08 -57.31
C THR A 318 -13.01 -8.38 -56.53
N TYR A 319 -13.76 -8.47 -55.43
CA TYR A 319 -13.77 -9.61 -54.50
C TYR A 319 -15.21 -10.08 -54.20
N PRO A 320 -15.95 -10.62 -55.20
CA PRO A 320 -17.38 -10.91 -55.05
C PRO A 320 -17.69 -12.01 -54.03
N ASN A 321 -16.79 -12.99 -53.85
CA ASN A 321 -16.97 -14.06 -52.89
C ASN A 321 -16.73 -13.57 -51.45
N GLU A 322 -15.67 -12.79 -51.26
CA GLU A 322 -15.31 -12.17 -49.99
C GLU A 322 -16.35 -11.12 -49.59
N TYR A 323 -16.84 -10.31 -50.53
CA TYR A 323 -17.93 -9.38 -50.27
C TYR A 323 -19.20 -10.11 -49.80
N ARG A 324 -19.58 -11.22 -50.45
CA ARG A 324 -20.72 -12.04 -49.99
C ARG A 324 -20.49 -12.60 -48.59
N PHE A 325 -19.26 -13.03 -48.29
CA PHE A 325 -18.88 -13.49 -46.96
C PHE A 325 -19.00 -12.35 -45.91
N MET A 326 -18.47 -11.16 -46.20
CA MET A 326 -18.57 -9.99 -45.31
C MET A 326 -20.03 -9.56 -45.10
N LEU A 327 -20.83 -9.55 -46.16
CA LEU A 327 -22.26 -9.24 -46.12
C LEU A 327 -23.03 -10.19 -45.18
N GLN A 328 -22.68 -11.48 -45.17
CA GLN A 328 -23.35 -12.48 -44.33
C GLN A 328 -22.84 -12.50 -42.89
N ASN A 329 -21.54 -12.30 -42.68
CA ASN A 329 -20.88 -12.60 -41.41
C ASN A 329 -20.45 -11.34 -40.63
N PHE A 330 -20.17 -10.22 -41.30
CA PHE A 330 -19.65 -9.01 -40.66
C PHE A 330 -20.68 -7.88 -40.64
N TYR A 331 -21.31 -7.60 -41.78
CA TYR A 331 -22.21 -6.46 -41.95
C TYR A 331 -23.39 -6.42 -40.97
N PRO A 332 -24.02 -7.56 -40.59
CA PRO A 332 -25.07 -7.52 -39.57
C PRO A 332 -24.61 -6.93 -38.23
N ALA A 333 -23.33 -7.13 -37.87
CA ALA A 333 -22.74 -6.60 -36.64
C ALA A 333 -22.20 -5.16 -36.79
N LEU A 334 -22.28 -4.57 -37.97
CA LEU A 334 -21.99 -3.14 -38.19
C LEU A 334 -23.24 -2.27 -37.99
N ARG A 335 -24.41 -2.90 -37.90
CA ARG A 335 -25.69 -2.23 -37.64
C ARG A 335 -25.96 -2.21 -36.15
N HIS A 336 -25.31 -1.28 -35.47
CA HIS A 336 -25.38 -1.15 -34.03
C HIS A 336 -25.58 0.30 -33.60
N THR A 337 -25.98 0.48 -32.35
CA THR A 337 -25.97 1.78 -31.71
C THR A 337 -25.03 1.72 -30.51
N ASP A 338 -24.00 2.56 -30.53
CA ASP A 338 -23.17 2.82 -29.36
C ASP A 338 -23.89 3.78 -28.42
N TYR A 339 -23.77 3.55 -27.12
CA TYR A 339 -24.34 4.42 -26.11
C TYR A 339 -23.33 4.77 -25.03
N ARG A 340 -23.46 5.97 -24.47
CA ARG A 340 -22.71 6.44 -23.31
C ARG A 340 -23.63 7.20 -22.35
N ILE A 341 -23.62 6.78 -21.09
CA ILE A 341 -24.33 7.47 -20.00
C ILE A 341 -23.28 8.19 -19.17
N ASP A 342 -23.29 9.52 -19.25
CA ASP A 342 -22.46 10.38 -18.42
C ASP A 342 -23.24 10.75 -17.16
N TYR A 343 -22.60 10.66 -16.00
CA TYR A 343 -23.23 10.95 -14.71
C TYR A 343 -22.24 11.52 -13.71
N ASN A 344 -22.77 12.25 -12.74
CA ASN A 344 -22.03 12.82 -11.64
C ASN A 344 -22.38 12.10 -10.33
N ILE A 345 -21.35 11.80 -9.53
CA ILE A 345 -21.51 11.31 -8.17
C ILE A 345 -21.32 12.50 -7.23
N ARG A 346 -22.24 12.70 -6.28
CA ARG A 346 -22.10 13.75 -5.27
C ARG A 346 -20.83 13.55 -4.43
N LYS A 347 -20.35 14.64 -3.82
CA LYS A 347 -19.27 14.57 -2.84
C LYS A 347 -19.77 14.04 -1.50
N PHE A 348 -18.90 13.27 -0.84
CA PHE A 348 -19.09 12.77 0.51
C PHE A 348 -18.15 13.55 1.43
N ASN A 349 -18.71 14.30 2.36
CA ASN A 349 -17.92 15.16 3.27
C ASN A 349 -17.88 14.61 4.70
N LYS A 350 -18.78 13.68 5.04
CA LYS A 350 -18.85 13.08 6.37
C LYS A 350 -18.04 11.80 6.39
N VAL A 351 -17.04 11.75 7.26
CA VAL A 351 -16.12 10.61 7.36
C VAL A 351 -16.84 9.27 7.57
N GLU A 352 -17.83 9.19 8.46
CA GLU A 352 -18.58 7.95 8.69
C GLU A 352 -19.38 7.49 7.45
N GLU A 353 -19.85 8.44 6.65
CA GLU A 353 -20.47 8.14 5.36
C GLU A 353 -19.42 7.60 4.38
N ILE A 354 -18.25 8.25 4.28
CA ILE A 354 -17.17 7.79 3.40
C ILE A 354 -16.71 6.39 3.80
N LYS A 355 -16.56 6.07 5.10
CA LYS A 355 -16.22 4.73 5.57
C LYS A 355 -17.23 3.68 5.10
N ARG A 356 -18.52 3.97 5.21
CA ARG A 356 -19.58 3.08 4.74
C ARG A 356 -19.50 2.88 3.22
N ILE A 357 -19.36 3.97 2.46
CA ILE A 357 -19.22 3.90 1.00
C ILE A 357 -17.95 3.17 0.60
N MET A 358 -16.84 3.32 1.34
CA MET A 358 -15.60 2.58 1.10
C MET A 358 -15.79 1.07 1.22
N ALA A 359 -16.56 0.62 2.22
CA ALA A 359 -16.84 -0.79 2.44
C ALA A 359 -17.84 -1.37 1.41
N GLU A 360 -18.87 -0.61 1.05
CA GLU A 360 -19.97 -1.09 0.19
C GLU A 360 -19.72 -0.84 -1.31
N GLN A 361 -19.20 0.33 -1.66
CA GLN A 361 -19.13 0.86 -3.04
C GLN A 361 -17.91 1.80 -3.24
N PRO A 362 -16.66 1.32 -3.02
CA PRO A 362 -15.45 2.14 -3.02
C PRO A 362 -15.21 2.90 -4.33
N GLN A 363 -15.72 2.39 -5.47
CA GLN A 363 -15.65 3.03 -6.78
C GLN A 363 -16.34 4.41 -6.85
N LYS A 364 -17.20 4.73 -5.88
CA LYS A 364 -17.85 6.05 -5.77
C LYS A 364 -16.96 7.12 -5.15
N LEU A 365 -15.88 6.72 -4.48
CA LEU A 365 -15.01 7.64 -3.77
C LEU A 365 -13.94 8.21 -4.71
N SER A 366 -13.64 9.48 -4.50
CA SER A 366 -12.44 10.11 -5.02
C SER A 366 -11.24 9.81 -4.11
N LEU A 367 -10.03 9.94 -4.65
CA LEU A 367 -8.80 9.77 -3.89
C LEU A 367 -8.71 10.71 -2.67
N ASN A 368 -9.20 11.95 -2.80
CA ASN A 368 -9.25 12.87 -1.66
C ASN A 368 -10.20 12.37 -0.55
N GLU A 369 -11.33 11.76 -0.89
CA GLU A 369 -12.25 11.20 0.11
C GLU A 369 -11.63 10.01 0.86
N PHE A 370 -10.88 9.13 0.16
CA PHE A 370 -10.06 8.11 0.83
C PHE A 370 -9.06 8.74 1.81
N TYR A 371 -8.32 9.77 1.38
CA TYR A 371 -7.35 10.46 2.23
C TYR A 371 -7.98 11.08 3.49
N LEU A 372 -9.18 11.68 3.37
CA LEU A 372 -9.92 12.24 4.52
C LEU A 372 -10.30 11.17 5.55
N VAL A 373 -10.58 9.93 5.11
CA VAL A 373 -10.86 8.80 6.01
C VAL A 373 -9.57 8.28 6.66
N ALA A 374 -8.47 8.20 5.90
CA ALA A 374 -7.17 7.79 6.45
C ALA A 374 -6.76 8.65 7.65
N GLY A 375 -7.06 9.95 7.61
CA GLY A 375 -6.80 10.89 8.72
C GLY A 375 -7.55 10.61 10.04
N LYS A 376 -8.41 9.58 10.11
CA LYS A 376 -9.00 9.09 11.38
C LYS A 376 -8.26 7.94 12.03
N TYR A 377 -7.36 7.30 11.30
CA TYR A 377 -6.62 6.17 11.78
C TYR A 377 -5.19 6.60 12.09
N GLU A 378 -4.59 5.98 13.09
CA GLU A 378 -3.19 6.23 13.39
C GLU A 378 -2.31 5.64 12.27
N PRO A 379 -1.31 6.38 11.74
CA PRO A 379 -0.45 5.85 10.70
C PRO A 379 0.27 4.56 11.12
N GLY A 380 -0.04 3.46 10.44
CA GLY A 380 0.52 2.13 10.70
C GLY A 380 -0.48 1.10 11.25
N THR A 381 -1.72 1.48 11.55
CA THR A 381 -2.77 0.47 11.82
C THR A 381 -3.22 -0.22 10.53
N ASP A 382 -3.89 -1.37 10.68
CA ASP A 382 -4.45 -2.11 9.55
C ASP A 382 -5.51 -1.29 8.81
N GLU A 383 -6.35 -0.55 9.55
CA GLU A 383 -7.39 0.30 8.96
C GLU A 383 -6.80 1.46 8.16
N PHE A 384 -5.73 2.10 8.67
CA PHE A 384 -5.02 3.14 7.92
C PHE A 384 -4.46 2.59 6.60
N THR A 385 -3.94 1.36 6.64
CA THR A 385 -3.37 0.70 5.46
C THR A 385 -4.44 0.31 4.45
N ASP A 386 -5.55 -0.27 4.90
CA ASP A 386 -6.66 -0.72 4.05
C ASP A 386 -7.26 0.43 3.21
N VAL A 387 -7.30 1.64 3.78
CA VAL A 387 -7.75 2.83 3.05
C VAL A 387 -6.90 3.08 1.80
N PHE A 388 -5.57 3.05 1.92
CA PHE A 388 -4.68 3.30 0.78
C PHE A 388 -4.57 2.11 -0.17
N GLU A 389 -4.65 0.88 0.34
CA GLU A 389 -4.74 -0.32 -0.50
C GLU A 389 -6.03 -0.36 -1.33
N THR A 390 -7.15 0.08 -0.74
CA THR A 390 -8.41 0.20 -1.47
C THR A 390 -8.37 1.36 -2.46
N ALA A 391 -7.78 2.49 -2.10
CA ALA A 391 -7.61 3.63 -3.00
C ALA A 391 -6.78 3.25 -4.24
N VAL A 392 -5.62 2.61 -4.08
CA VAL A 392 -4.78 2.20 -5.23
C VAL A 392 -5.45 1.10 -6.08
N ARG A 393 -6.32 0.28 -5.49
CA ARG A 393 -7.13 -0.70 -6.26
C ARG A 393 -8.15 -0.01 -7.17
N MET A 394 -8.76 1.08 -6.71
CA MET A 394 -9.71 1.88 -7.50
C MET A 394 -9.01 2.78 -8.52
N PHE A 395 -7.78 3.21 -8.23
CA PHE A 395 -6.99 4.12 -9.07
C PHE A 395 -5.58 3.54 -9.33
N PRO A 396 -5.46 2.41 -10.05
CA PRO A 396 -4.21 1.63 -10.14
C PRO A 396 -3.08 2.30 -10.90
N ASN A 397 -3.38 3.38 -11.63
CA ASN A 397 -2.42 4.14 -12.43
C ASN A 397 -2.24 5.58 -11.94
N ASP A 398 -2.90 5.97 -10.85
CA ASP A 398 -2.73 7.31 -10.27
C ASP A 398 -1.44 7.36 -9.44
N GLU A 399 -0.62 8.38 -9.68
CA GLU A 399 0.69 8.50 -9.05
C GLU A 399 0.60 8.71 -7.53
N ILE A 400 -0.36 9.52 -7.07
CA ILE A 400 -0.54 9.83 -5.65
C ILE A 400 -1.12 8.62 -4.90
N ALA A 401 -2.07 7.90 -5.51
CA ALA A 401 -2.61 6.67 -4.95
C ALA A 401 -1.51 5.62 -4.75
N ASN A 402 -0.66 5.45 -5.76
CA ASN A 402 0.49 4.54 -5.68
C ASN A 402 1.53 5.02 -4.67
N LEU A 403 1.84 6.32 -4.59
CA LEU A 403 2.76 6.87 -3.59
C LEU A 403 2.29 6.59 -2.15
N ASN A 404 1.02 6.88 -1.86
CA ASN A 404 0.48 6.69 -0.52
C ASN A 404 0.39 5.21 -0.14
N ALA A 405 -0.02 4.34 -1.07
CA ALA A 405 -0.02 2.90 -0.87
C ALA A 405 1.39 2.34 -0.68
N ALA A 406 2.39 2.87 -1.40
CA ALA A 406 3.78 2.52 -1.18
C ALA A 406 4.24 2.86 0.24
N ASN A 407 3.93 4.05 0.73
CA ASN A 407 4.30 4.46 2.08
C ASN A 407 3.60 3.59 3.15
N ALA A 408 2.33 3.24 2.97
CA ALA A 408 1.66 2.29 3.84
C ALA A 408 2.37 0.90 3.84
N ALA A 409 2.83 0.43 2.68
CA ALA A 409 3.59 -0.82 2.57
C ALA A 409 4.99 -0.74 3.21
N ILE A 410 5.72 0.38 3.04
CA ILE A 410 7.03 0.61 3.71
C ILE A 410 6.88 0.52 5.23
N ARG A 411 5.79 1.09 5.78
CA ARG A 411 5.49 1.06 7.22
C ARG A 411 5.32 -0.35 7.78
N ARG A 412 4.82 -1.28 6.96
CA ARG A 412 4.60 -2.69 7.31
C ARG A 412 5.78 -3.61 6.95
N ASP A 413 6.90 -3.03 6.52
CA ASP A 413 8.06 -3.75 6.00
C ASP A 413 7.73 -4.67 4.80
N ASP A 414 6.63 -4.39 4.07
CA ASP A 414 6.32 -5.06 2.79
C ASP A 414 7.03 -4.34 1.64
N PHE A 415 8.34 -4.55 1.57
CA PHE A 415 9.21 -3.87 0.61
C PHE A 415 8.91 -4.27 -0.85
N ALA A 416 8.44 -5.51 -1.07
CA ALA A 416 8.10 -5.98 -2.40
C ALA A 416 6.89 -5.22 -2.97
N THR A 417 5.83 -5.10 -2.17
CA THR A 417 4.64 -4.33 -2.54
C THR A 417 4.95 -2.84 -2.65
N ALA A 418 5.72 -2.28 -1.71
CA ALA A 418 6.16 -0.89 -1.76
C ALA A 418 6.88 -0.56 -3.08
N ARG A 419 7.82 -1.41 -3.52
CA ARG A 419 8.54 -1.20 -4.78
C ARG A 419 7.63 -1.23 -6.00
N ARG A 420 6.64 -2.15 -6.02
CA ARG A 420 5.66 -2.23 -7.12
C ARG A 420 4.83 -0.95 -7.23
N TYR A 421 4.38 -0.39 -6.12
CA TYR A 421 3.65 0.86 -6.12
C TYR A 421 4.56 2.05 -6.47
N LEU A 422 5.78 2.12 -5.94
CA LEU A 422 6.74 3.20 -6.28
C LEU A 422 7.09 3.24 -7.77
N ASN A 423 7.03 2.12 -8.50
CA ASN A 423 7.22 2.12 -9.96
C ASN A 423 6.13 2.89 -10.72
N LYS A 424 4.97 3.12 -10.09
CA LYS A 424 3.83 3.85 -10.64
C LYS A 424 3.57 5.19 -9.94
N ALA A 425 4.42 5.57 -8.98
CA ALA A 425 4.23 6.77 -8.15
C ALA A 425 4.78 8.07 -8.77
N GLY A 426 5.21 8.03 -10.04
CA GLY A 426 5.82 9.17 -10.71
C GLY A 426 7.16 9.61 -10.10
N ASP A 427 7.54 10.85 -10.39
CA ASP A 427 8.85 11.44 -10.02
C ASP A 427 8.71 12.74 -9.21
N SER A 428 7.61 12.93 -8.48
CA SER A 428 7.48 14.06 -7.53
C SER A 428 8.57 14.01 -6.45
N ALA A 429 8.83 15.14 -5.77
CA ALA A 429 9.83 15.18 -4.70
C ALA A 429 9.51 14.18 -3.57
N GLU A 430 8.23 14.01 -3.24
CA GLU A 430 7.72 13.05 -2.27
C GLU A 430 7.88 11.60 -2.75
N ALA A 431 7.65 11.32 -4.04
CA ALA A 431 7.87 9.99 -4.61
C ALA A 431 9.36 9.62 -4.66
N VAL A 432 10.23 10.58 -4.96
CA VAL A 432 11.69 10.42 -4.90
C VAL A 432 12.13 10.19 -3.44
N TYR A 433 11.59 10.97 -2.50
CA TYR A 433 11.82 10.79 -1.07
C TYR A 433 11.37 9.40 -0.57
N ALA A 434 10.19 8.94 -0.96
CA ALA A 434 9.68 7.62 -0.57
C ALA A 434 10.59 6.47 -1.03
N ARG A 435 11.25 6.60 -2.21
CA ARG A 435 12.29 5.65 -2.65
C ARG A 435 13.52 5.67 -1.75
N GLY A 436 13.93 6.86 -1.29
CA GLY A 436 14.98 7.01 -0.29
C GLY A 436 14.60 6.41 1.06
N ALA A 437 13.35 6.62 1.49
CA ALA A 437 12.81 6.06 2.73
C ALA A 437 12.76 4.53 2.69
N LEU A 438 12.31 3.94 1.57
CA LEU A 438 12.37 2.49 1.34
C LEU A 438 13.83 1.99 1.44
N ALA A 439 14.77 2.66 0.76
CA ALA A 439 16.18 2.26 0.80
C ALA A 439 16.78 2.29 2.21
N ILE A 440 16.40 3.26 3.07
CA ILE A 440 16.77 3.26 4.50
C ILE A 440 16.25 1.99 5.18
N ARG A 441 14.98 1.64 4.97
CA ARG A 441 14.35 0.45 5.57
C ARG A 441 15.00 -0.85 5.10
N GLU A 442 15.47 -0.87 3.84
CA GLU A 442 16.23 -1.98 3.26
C GLU A 442 17.72 -1.98 3.64
N LYS A 443 18.17 -0.96 4.39
CA LYS A 443 19.57 -0.72 4.78
C LYS A 443 20.52 -0.50 3.59
N ASP A 444 19.99 -0.11 2.45
CA ASP A 444 20.75 0.36 1.29
C ASP A 444 20.98 1.87 1.42
N TYR A 445 21.94 2.23 2.28
CA TYR A 445 22.18 3.63 2.64
C TYR A 445 22.80 4.46 1.51
N ASP A 446 23.48 3.83 0.54
CA ASP A 446 24.02 4.52 -0.63
C ASP A 446 22.89 4.94 -1.57
N THR A 447 21.96 4.03 -1.85
CA THR A 447 20.74 4.35 -2.61
C THR A 447 19.87 5.37 -1.87
N ALA A 448 19.76 5.24 -0.54
CA ALA A 448 19.03 6.21 0.28
C ALA A 448 19.59 7.62 0.13
N ARG A 449 20.90 7.81 0.28
CA ARG A 449 21.55 9.14 0.12
C ARG A 449 21.31 9.73 -1.26
N ARG A 450 21.41 8.92 -2.31
CA ARG A 450 21.15 9.37 -3.69
C ARG A 450 19.73 9.90 -3.86
N TYR A 451 18.73 9.14 -3.42
CA TYR A 451 17.33 9.54 -3.55
C TYR A 451 16.97 10.73 -2.65
N LEU A 452 17.39 10.72 -1.39
CA LEU A 452 17.13 11.83 -0.48
C LEU A 452 17.85 13.11 -0.94
N GLY A 453 19.08 13.00 -1.47
CA GLY A 453 19.81 14.11 -2.07
C GLY A 453 19.04 14.72 -3.24
N LYS A 454 18.53 13.89 -4.15
CA LYS A 454 17.67 14.32 -5.25
C LYS A 454 16.38 14.99 -4.74
N ALA A 455 15.70 14.41 -3.75
CA ALA A 455 14.50 15.02 -3.18
C ALA A 455 14.78 16.37 -2.50
N LYS A 456 15.93 16.52 -1.84
CA LYS A 456 16.43 17.79 -1.28
C LYS A 456 16.67 18.84 -2.37
N GLU A 457 17.32 18.47 -3.47
CA GLU A 457 17.53 19.36 -4.63
C GLU A 457 16.21 19.81 -5.26
N MET A 458 15.18 18.97 -5.18
CA MET A 458 13.81 19.31 -5.60
C MET A 458 13.06 20.18 -4.58
N GLY A 459 13.69 20.60 -3.48
CA GLY A 459 13.14 21.52 -2.49
C GLY A 459 12.38 20.86 -1.33
N LEU A 460 12.42 19.54 -1.18
CA LEU A 460 11.73 18.87 -0.07
C LEU A 460 12.55 18.95 1.22
N GLU A 461 12.18 19.86 2.12
CA GLU A 461 12.84 20.09 3.41
C GLU A 461 13.00 18.81 4.25
N LYS A 462 11.96 17.94 4.23
CA LYS A 462 11.99 16.67 4.95
C LYS A 462 13.14 15.76 4.52
N ALA A 463 13.56 15.83 3.25
CA ALA A 463 14.70 15.06 2.75
C ALA A 463 16.02 15.54 3.37
N THR A 464 16.19 16.84 3.61
CA THR A 464 17.36 17.40 4.31
C THR A 464 17.47 16.86 5.73
N LEU A 465 16.40 16.97 6.51
CA LEU A 465 16.37 16.47 7.90
C LEU A 465 16.66 14.96 7.97
N THR A 466 16.08 14.19 7.04
CA THR A 466 16.27 12.73 6.99
C THR A 466 17.71 12.35 6.62
N LEU A 467 18.36 13.13 5.75
CA LEU A 467 19.79 12.94 5.43
C LEU A 467 20.69 13.24 6.62
N GLU A 468 20.44 14.35 7.32
CA GLU A 468 21.21 14.73 8.52
C GLU A 468 21.11 13.64 9.59
N GLU A 469 19.90 13.15 9.88
CA GLU A 469 19.71 12.06 10.82
C GLU A 469 20.36 10.75 10.34
N LEU A 470 20.28 10.43 9.04
CA LEU A 470 20.95 9.26 8.48
C LEU A 470 22.46 9.31 8.71
N ASP A 471 23.08 10.46 8.45
CA ASP A 471 24.52 10.64 8.58
C ASP A 471 24.97 10.66 10.04
N GLU A 472 24.18 11.22 10.96
CA GLU A 472 24.43 11.12 12.40
C GLU A 472 24.35 9.68 12.90
N ARG A 473 23.35 8.91 12.45
CA ARG A 473 23.18 7.50 12.86
C ARG A 473 24.24 6.57 12.28
N GLN A 474 24.95 6.97 11.22
CA GLN A 474 26.04 6.20 10.61
C GLN A 474 27.44 6.55 11.15
N LYS A 475 27.57 7.60 11.96
CA LYS A 475 28.77 7.88 12.77
C LYS A 475 28.77 7.02 14.04
#